data_AF-A0A352L2W0-F1
#
_entry.id   AF-A0A352L2W0-F1
#
_cell.length_a   1.000
_cell.length_b   1.000
_cell.length_c   1.000
_cell.angle_alpha   90.00
_cell.angle_beta   90.00
_cell.angle_gamma   90.00
#
_symmetry.space_group_name_H-M   'P 1'
#
loop_
_entity.id
_entity.type
_entity.pdbx_description
1 polymer ?
#
loop_
_entity_poly.entity_id
_entity_poly.type
_entity_poly.pdbx_seq_one_letter_code
_entity_poly.pdbx_strand_id
1 'polypeptide(L)'
;GQVIAIFYGIGLMIVGLSGWWLFFSGGTRTRRWLVFGSVLLGITVAGIAAVREVWFEGDMRPHVRFHWDPPSPAELAQRWLSENAPASPLSQQTPVRLANDSAGFATTAQQLTFAADDWTRYCGPGSRREIAGNRPQTDWKQNPPKLLWRHPVG
;
A
#
# COMPACT_ATOMS: atom_id res chain seq x y z
N GLY A 1 -18.50 -6.15 26.20
CA GLY A 1 -19.80 -6.85 26.29
C GLY A 1 -20.93 -6.11 25.59
N GLN A 2 -21.09 -4.81 25.84
CA GLN A 2 -22.24 -4.03 25.36
C GLN A 2 -22.35 -3.92 23.82
N VAL A 3 -21.23 -3.75 23.12
CA VAL A 3 -21.19 -3.68 21.64
C VAL A 3 -21.66 -5.00 21.00
N ILE A 4 -21.25 -6.13 21.57
CA ILE A 4 -21.63 -7.47 21.08
C ILE A 4 -23.15 -7.69 21.24
N ALA A 5 -23.72 -7.25 22.36
CA ALA A 5 -25.17 -7.35 22.61
C ALA A 5 -26.00 -6.54 21.61
N ILE A 6 -25.52 -5.36 21.20
CA ILE A 6 -26.20 -4.51 20.19
C ILE A 6 -26.29 -5.26 18.85
N PHE A 7 -25.19 -5.89 18.41
CA PHE A 7 -25.19 -6.66 17.16
C PHE A 7 -26.18 -7.82 17.18
N TYR A 8 -26.26 -8.56 18.30
CA TYR A 8 -27.26 -9.62 18.45
C TYR A 8 -28.69 -9.06 18.43
N GLY A 9 -28.94 -7.92 19.09
CA GLY A 9 -30.24 -7.26 19.07
C GLY A 9 -30.68 -6.85 17.67
N ILE A 10 -29.78 -6.23 16.90
CA ILE A 10 -30.05 -5.85 15.49
C ILE A 10 -30.30 -7.08 14.64
N GLY A 11 -29.48 -8.12 14.76
CA GLY A 11 -29.66 -9.37 14.01
C GLY A 11 -31.01 -10.01 14.28
N LEU A 12 -31.41 -10.11 15.55
CA LEU A 12 -32.69 -10.68 15.96
C LEU A 12 -33.88 -9.83 15.46
N MET A 13 -33.75 -8.50 15.48
CA MET A 13 -34.73 -7.59 14.90
C MET A 13 -34.91 -7.82 13.39
N ILE A 14 -33.82 -7.93 12.62
CA ILE A 14 -33.87 -8.17 11.17
C ILE A 14 -34.56 -9.50 10.86
N VAL A 15 -34.21 -10.57 11.60
CA VAL A 15 -34.82 -11.89 11.44
C VAL A 15 -36.31 -11.84 11.77
N GLY A 16 -36.68 -11.20 12.89
CA GLY A 16 -38.07 -11.03 13.29
C GLY A 16 -38.89 -10.25 12.25
N LEU A 17 -38.35 -9.14 11.73
CA LEU A 17 -39.00 -8.33 10.71
C LEU A 17 -39.15 -9.09 9.39
N SER A 18 -38.14 -9.87 9.00
CA SER A 18 -38.15 -10.69 7.79
C SER A 18 -39.20 -11.80 7.89
N GLY A 19 -39.27 -12.48 9.03
CA GLY A 19 -40.30 -13.49 9.30
C GLY A 19 -41.70 -12.85 9.30
N TRP A 20 -41.86 -11.73 9.99
CA TRP A 20 -43.13 -10.99 9.97
C TRP A 20 -43.55 -10.59 8.55
N TRP A 21 -42.63 -10.07 7.75
CA TRP A 21 -42.90 -9.69 6.37
C TRP A 21 -43.37 -10.87 5.52
N LEU A 22 -42.67 -12.00 5.62
CA LEU A 22 -42.95 -13.20 4.83
C LEU A 22 -44.26 -13.90 5.22
N PHE A 23 -44.63 -13.88 6.51
CA PHE A 23 -45.77 -14.65 7.01
C PHE A 23 -47.01 -13.80 7.33
N PHE A 24 -46.85 -12.59 7.87
CA PHE A 24 -47.94 -11.82 8.48
C PHE A 24 -48.26 -10.48 7.81
N SER A 25 -47.49 -10.02 6.81
CA SER A 25 -47.65 -8.67 6.22
C SER A 25 -48.93 -8.40 5.40
N GLY A 26 -49.89 -9.34 5.35
CA GLY A 26 -51.15 -9.19 4.61
C GLY A 26 -51.02 -9.16 3.07
N GLY A 27 -49.82 -9.08 2.51
CA GLY A 27 -49.59 -9.08 1.05
C GLY A 27 -49.82 -10.44 0.39
N THR A 28 -49.97 -10.47 -0.94
CA THR A 28 -50.02 -11.73 -1.71
C THR A 28 -48.67 -12.44 -1.68
N ARG A 29 -48.67 -13.77 -1.72
CA ARG A 29 -47.45 -14.60 -1.61
C ARG A 29 -46.38 -14.19 -2.63
N THR A 30 -46.78 -13.95 -3.88
CA THR A 30 -45.88 -13.49 -4.95
C THR A 30 -45.23 -12.15 -4.65
N ARG A 31 -46.00 -11.17 -4.13
CA ARG A 31 -45.46 -9.84 -3.78
C ARG A 31 -44.44 -9.93 -2.64
N ARG A 32 -44.69 -10.77 -1.64
CA ARG A 32 -43.76 -10.96 -0.51
C ARG A 32 -42.40 -11.47 -0.97
N TRP A 33 -42.40 -12.52 -1.79
CA TRP A 33 -41.16 -13.12 -2.34
C TRP A 33 -40.46 -12.20 -3.33
N LEU A 34 -41.20 -11.47 -4.16
CA LEU A 34 -40.59 -10.48 -5.08
C LEU A 34 -39.88 -9.37 -4.32
N VAL A 35 -40.53 -8.78 -3.30
CA VAL A 35 -39.92 -7.72 -2.49
C VAL A 35 -38.75 -8.24 -1.68
N PHE A 36 -38.89 -9.40 -1.03
CA PHE A 36 -37.81 -9.99 -0.26
C PHE A 36 -36.61 -10.33 -1.14
N GLY A 37 -36.88 -10.95 -2.31
CA GLY A 37 -35.86 -11.27 -3.29
C GLY A 37 -35.16 -10.03 -3.87
N SER A 38 -35.90 -8.97 -4.17
CA SER A 38 -35.31 -7.72 -4.70
C SER A 38 -34.45 -7.00 -3.67
N VAL A 39 -34.87 -6.98 -2.40
CA VAL A 39 -34.06 -6.43 -1.30
C VAL A 39 -32.77 -7.22 -1.14
N LEU A 40 -32.86 -8.56 -1.12
CA LEU A 40 -31.70 -9.43 -0.94
C LEU A 40 -30.72 -9.34 -2.12
N LEU A 41 -31.25 -9.26 -3.35
CA LEU A 41 -30.47 -8.98 -4.55
C LEU A 41 -29.79 -7.61 -4.46
N GLY A 42 -30.52 -6.57 -4.06
CA GLY A 42 -29.98 -5.22 -3.91
C GLY A 42 -28.83 -5.15 -2.91
N ILE A 43 -28.97 -5.79 -1.75
CA ILE A 43 -27.91 -5.91 -0.74
C ILE A 43 -26.69 -6.66 -1.31
N THR A 44 -26.93 -7.75 -2.03
CA THR A 44 -25.85 -8.55 -2.62
C THR A 44 -25.07 -7.77 -3.68
N VAL A 45 -25.77 -7.11 -4.60
CA VAL A 45 -25.16 -6.29 -5.64
C VAL A 45 -24.40 -5.12 -5.03
N ALA A 46 -24.97 -4.44 -4.02
CA ALA A 46 -24.29 -3.36 -3.31
C ALA A 46 -23.02 -3.86 -2.59
N GLY A 47 -23.09 -5.03 -1.95
CA GLY A 47 -21.94 -5.65 -1.28
C GLY A 47 -20.81 -5.98 -2.26
N ILE A 48 -21.13 -6.53 -3.43
CA ILE A 48 -20.15 -6.82 -4.48
C ILE A 48 -19.57 -5.52 -5.05
N ALA A 49 -20.42 -4.54 -5.36
CA ALA A 49 -19.98 -3.24 -5.89
C ALA A 49 -19.10 -2.46 -4.91
N ALA A 50 -19.26 -2.69 -3.60
CA ALA A 50 -18.41 -2.10 -2.59
C ALA A 50 -16.97 -2.64 -2.60
N VAL A 51 -16.74 -3.87 -3.10
CA VAL A 51 -15.41 -4.48 -3.18
C VAL A 51 -14.62 -3.84 -4.32
N ARG A 52 -13.45 -3.27 -3.99
CA ARG A 52 -12.53 -2.67 -4.95
C ARG A 52 -11.55 -3.69 -5.51
N GLU A 53 -11.00 -4.52 -4.65
CA GLU A 53 -9.94 -5.48 -5.01
C GLU A 53 -10.01 -6.71 -4.11
N VAL A 54 -9.70 -7.87 -4.71
CA VAL A 54 -9.52 -9.14 -4.00
C VAL A 54 -8.15 -9.70 -4.40
N TRP A 55 -7.28 -9.92 -3.43
CA TRP A 55 -5.96 -10.51 -3.67
C TRP A 55 -5.69 -11.65 -2.69
N PHE A 56 -4.64 -12.41 -3.00
CA PHE A 56 -4.17 -13.54 -2.22
C PHE A 56 -2.72 -13.31 -1.87
N GLU A 57 -2.40 -13.35 -0.58
CA GLU A 57 -1.03 -13.46 -0.11
C GLU A 57 -0.70 -14.95 0.11
N GLY A 58 0.58 -15.28 0.25
CA GLY A 58 1.08 -16.67 0.28
C GLY A 58 0.50 -17.58 1.36
N ASP A 59 -0.43 -17.10 2.19
CA ASP A 59 -1.21 -17.85 3.16
C ASP A 59 -2.52 -18.44 2.59
N MET A 60 -2.79 -18.24 1.29
CA MET A 60 -4.00 -18.68 0.57
C MET A 60 -5.32 -18.12 1.14
N ARG A 61 -5.29 -17.05 1.92
CA ARG A 61 -6.51 -16.39 2.39
C ARG A 61 -6.90 -15.25 1.45
N PRO A 62 -8.19 -15.12 1.09
CA PRO A 62 -8.63 -13.98 0.29
C PRO A 62 -8.65 -12.73 1.16
N HIS A 63 -7.89 -11.72 0.76
CA HIS A 63 -7.97 -10.38 1.31
C HIS A 63 -8.91 -9.55 0.46
N VAL A 64 -9.87 -8.90 1.10
CA VAL A 64 -10.88 -8.07 0.45
C VAL A 64 -10.63 -6.62 0.83
N ARG A 65 -10.55 -5.74 -0.16
CA ARG A 65 -10.45 -4.30 0.04
C ARG A 65 -11.67 -3.63 -0.54
N PHE A 66 -12.27 -2.75 0.25
CA PHE A 66 -13.44 -1.98 -0.13
C PHE A 66 -13.03 -0.63 -0.74
N HIS A 67 -13.95 -0.03 -1.49
CA HIS A 67 -13.71 1.29 -2.11
C HIS A 67 -13.46 2.41 -1.10
N TRP A 68 -13.95 2.27 0.14
CA TRP A 68 -13.78 3.23 1.21
C TRP A 68 -12.58 2.95 2.12
N ASP A 69 -11.83 1.86 1.88
CA ASP A 69 -10.64 1.59 2.69
C ASP A 69 -9.54 2.61 2.37
N PRO A 70 -8.79 3.08 3.38
CA PRO A 70 -7.71 4.02 3.17
C PRO A 70 -6.64 3.46 2.21
N PRO A 71 -5.89 4.35 1.52
CA PRO A 71 -4.75 3.94 0.70
C PRO A 71 -3.72 3.21 1.56
N SER A 72 -3.11 2.15 1.00
CA SER A 72 -2.10 1.39 1.74
C SER A 72 -0.85 2.27 1.95
N PRO A 73 -0.02 2.00 2.98
CA PRO A 73 1.22 2.73 3.18
C PRO A 73 2.14 2.70 1.94
N ALA A 74 2.14 1.59 1.20
CA ALA A 74 2.89 1.45 -0.05
C ALA A 74 2.34 2.37 -1.16
N GLU A 75 1.02 2.44 -1.32
CA GLU A 75 0.39 3.37 -2.28
C GLU A 75 0.66 4.83 -1.91
N LEU A 76 0.61 5.18 -0.63
CA LEU A 76 0.94 6.52 -0.14
C LEU A 76 2.40 6.87 -0.43
N ALA A 77 3.33 5.95 -0.13
CA ALA A 77 4.74 6.12 -0.46
C ALA A 77 4.96 6.28 -1.97
N GLN A 78 4.27 5.49 -2.79
CA GLN A 78 4.41 5.55 -4.24
C GLN A 78 3.81 6.83 -4.83
N ARG A 79 2.70 7.34 -4.29
CA ARG A 79 2.17 8.67 -4.65
C ARG A 79 3.15 9.76 -4.28
N TRP A 80 3.66 9.74 -3.04
CA TRP A 80 4.67 10.70 -2.61
C TRP A 80 5.91 10.67 -3.51
N LEU A 81 6.39 9.47 -3.88
CA LEU A 81 7.49 9.32 -4.83
C LEU A 81 7.11 9.87 -6.22
N SER A 82 5.92 9.62 -6.74
CA SER A 82 5.53 10.17 -8.05
C SER A 82 5.44 11.70 -8.07
N GLU A 83 5.10 12.32 -6.93
CA GLU A 83 4.95 13.76 -6.79
C GLU A 83 6.27 14.47 -6.46
N ASN A 84 7.16 13.80 -5.70
CA ASN A 84 8.37 14.41 -5.14
C ASN A 84 9.67 13.81 -5.69
N ALA A 85 9.62 12.75 -6.49
CA ALA A 85 10.83 12.21 -7.09
C ALA A 85 11.43 13.26 -8.05
N PRO A 86 12.73 13.54 -7.94
CA PRO A 86 13.41 14.34 -8.95
C PRO A 86 13.24 13.65 -10.30
N ALA A 87 12.92 14.41 -11.35
CA ALA A 87 12.70 13.90 -12.69
C ALA A 87 13.88 13.01 -13.11
N SER A 88 13.70 11.68 -12.98
CA SER A 88 14.73 10.72 -13.35
C SER A 88 14.73 10.63 -14.88
N PRO A 89 15.84 10.94 -15.56
CA PRO A 89 15.92 10.88 -17.02
C PRO A 89 16.02 9.43 -17.56
N LEU A 90 15.35 8.46 -16.93
CA LEU A 90 15.61 7.01 -17.13
C LEU A 90 14.40 6.20 -17.60
N SER A 91 13.43 6.83 -18.26
CA SER A 91 12.32 6.12 -18.95
C SER A 91 12.54 5.93 -20.46
N GLN A 92 13.79 5.95 -20.93
CA GLN A 92 14.18 5.51 -22.27
C GLN A 92 15.36 4.54 -22.21
N GLN A 93 15.19 3.41 -21.52
CA GLN A 93 16.03 2.23 -21.78
C GLN A 93 15.28 1.29 -22.70
N THR A 94 15.24 1.67 -23.99
CA THR A 94 15.15 0.72 -25.09
C THR A 94 16.29 -0.30 -24.93
N PRO A 95 16.07 -1.61 -25.13
CA PRO A 95 17.18 -2.56 -25.12
C PRO A 95 18.03 -2.32 -26.36
N VAL A 96 18.99 -1.40 -26.29
CA VAL A 96 19.93 -1.13 -27.37
C VAL A 96 20.98 -2.23 -27.36
N ARG A 97 20.88 -3.07 -28.39
CA ARG A 97 21.87 -4.04 -28.83
C ARG A 97 23.27 -3.45 -28.79
N LEU A 98 24.24 -4.28 -28.41
CA LEU A 98 25.66 -4.05 -28.67
C LEU A 98 25.85 -3.66 -30.14
N ALA A 99 26.27 -2.43 -30.37
CA ALA A 99 27.07 -2.07 -31.53
C ALA A 99 27.89 -0.83 -31.15
N ASN A 100 29.21 -1.01 -31.23
CA ASN A 100 30.21 0.04 -31.27
C ASN A 100 29.69 1.24 -32.07
N ASP A 101 29.83 2.44 -31.54
CA ASP A 101 30.57 3.49 -32.25
C ASP A 101 30.86 4.65 -31.31
N SER A 102 32.13 5.03 -31.35
CA SER A 102 32.72 6.12 -30.59
C SER A 102 32.44 7.43 -31.31
N ALA A 103 31.86 8.40 -30.61
CA ALA A 103 32.10 9.85 -30.69
C ALA A 103 30.80 10.67 -30.58
N GLY A 104 30.78 11.58 -29.60
CA GLY A 104 30.06 12.84 -29.76
C GLY A 104 28.70 12.97 -29.09
N PHE A 105 28.58 12.62 -27.80
CA PHE A 105 27.58 13.27 -26.94
C PHE A 105 28.24 13.69 -25.63
N ALA A 106 28.56 14.99 -25.55
CA ALA A 106 28.86 15.66 -24.30
C ALA A 106 27.54 15.81 -23.51
N THR A 107 27.07 14.70 -22.96
CA THR A 107 26.07 14.68 -21.90
C THR A 107 26.87 14.78 -20.61
N THR A 108 26.78 15.90 -19.90
CA THR A 108 27.26 16.00 -18.51
C THR A 108 26.32 15.20 -17.60
N ALA A 109 26.13 13.92 -17.90
CA ALA A 109 25.91 12.92 -16.89
C ALA A 109 27.23 12.87 -16.13
N GLN A 110 27.33 13.60 -15.02
CA GLN A 110 28.35 13.29 -14.05
C GLN A 110 28.06 11.87 -13.61
N GLN A 111 28.72 10.93 -14.29
CA GLN A 111 28.81 9.54 -13.90
C GLN A 111 29.40 9.59 -12.50
N LEU A 112 28.54 9.38 -11.50
CA LEU A 112 28.93 9.31 -10.10
C LEU A 112 30.06 8.29 -10.02
N THR A 113 31.26 8.81 -9.85
CA THR A 113 32.46 7.99 -9.81
C THR A 113 32.50 7.49 -8.39
N PHE A 114 32.17 6.20 -8.22
CA PHE A 114 32.18 5.60 -6.90
C PHE A 114 33.56 5.79 -6.28
N ALA A 115 33.61 6.54 -5.20
CA ALA A 115 34.84 6.70 -4.44
C ALA A 115 35.11 5.40 -3.69
N ALA A 116 36.39 5.15 -3.35
CA ALA A 116 36.79 3.92 -2.67
C ALA A 116 36.13 3.77 -1.28
N ASP A 117 35.64 4.86 -0.71
CA ASP A 117 34.92 4.96 0.57
C ASP A 117 33.39 4.90 0.43
N ASP A 118 32.84 4.80 -0.78
CA ASP A 118 31.39 4.71 -0.98
C ASP A 118 30.80 3.37 -0.54
N TRP A 119 29.64 3.44 0.13
CA TRP A 119 28.91 2.28 0.63
C TRP A 119 27.81 1.85 -0.34
N THR A 120 28.22 1.28 -1.48
CA THR A 120 27.31 0.86 -2.57
C THR A 120 26.47 -0.38 -2.24
N ARG A 121 26.77 -1.10 -1.15
CA ARG A 121 26.12 -2.35 -0.75
C ARG A 121 25.71 -2.32 0.70
N TYR A 122 24.65 -3.07 1.03
CA TYR A 122 24.28 -3.34 2.41
C TYR A 122 25.47 -3.97 3.15
N CYS A 123 25.97 -3.30 4.20
CA CYS A 123 27.19 -3.64 4.96
C CYS A 123 28.55 -3.35 4.28
N GLY A 124 28.57 -2.55 3.21
CA GLY A 124 29.79 -2.12 2.50
C GLY A 124 30.40 -3.19 1.59
N PRO A 125 31.52 -2.90 0.90
CA PRO A 125 32.12 -3.79 -0.11
C PRO A 125 32.48 -5.17 0.42
N GLY A 126 32.94 -5.27 1.68
CA GLY A 126 33.29 -6.53 2.33
C GLY A 126 32.14 -7.23 3.06
N SER A 127 30.95 -6.62 3.12
CA SER A 127 29.82 -7.09 3.94
C SER A 127 30.13 -7.27 5.44
N ARG A 128 31.21 -6.66 5.94
CA ARG A 128 31.70 -6.81 7.33
C ARG A 128 31.17 -5.74 8.29
N ARG A 129 30.40 -4.75 7.80
CA ARG A 129 29.91 -3.60 8.59
C ARG A 129 31.02 -2.75 9.21
N GLU A 130 32.23 -2.84 8.66
CA GLU A 130 33.37 -2.04 9.09
C GLU A 130 33.44 -0.76 8.25
N ILE A 131 33.57 0.40 8.90
CA ILE A 131 33.81 1.69 8.24
C ILE A 131 35.30 1.77 7.91
N ALA A 132 35.64 1.56 6.64
CA ALA A 132 36.97 1.82 6.13
C ALA A 132 37.17 3.34 5.96
N GLY A 133 38.27 3.89 6.51
CA GLY A 133 38.59 5.33 6.41
C GLY A 133 38.75 6.01 7.77
N ASN A 134 38.47 7.32 7.80
CA ASN A 134 38.58 8.13 9.01
C ASN A 134 37.54 7.68 10.04
N ARG A 135 38.01 7.26 11.21
CA ARG A 135 37.12 6.89 12.32
C ARG A 135 36.35 8.13 12.77
N PRO A 136 35.03 8.01 13.02
CA PRO A 136 34.28 9.11 13.60
C PRO A 136 34.92 9.53 14.92
N GLN A 137 35.05 10.84 15.15
CA GLN A 137 35.55 11.36 16.40
C GLN A 137 34.63 10.93 17.55
N THR A 138 35.21 10.48 18.66
CA THR A 138 34.50 9.93 19.83
C THR A 138 34.53 10.87 21.04
N ASP A 139 35.12 12.05 20.91
CA ASP A 139 35.22 13.09 21.94
C ASP A 139 33.92 13.89 22.10
N TRP A 140 32.78 13.19 22.13
CA TRP A 140 31.44 13.80 22.12
C TRP A 140 31.17 14.71 23.31
N LYS A 141 31.96 14.61 24.38
CA LYS A 141 31.91 15.53 25.53
C LYS A 141 32.43 16.93 25.20
N GLN A 142 33.44 17.03 24.34
CA GLN A 142 34.06 18.29 23.94
C GLN A 142 33.49 18.77 22.60
N ASN A 143 33.21 17.86 21.67
CA ASN A 143 32.67 18.14 20.34
C ASN A 143 31.43 17.25 20.06
N PRO A 144 30.25 17.62 20.57
CA PRO A 144 29.04 16.84 20.33
C PRO A 144 28.64 16.90 18.84
N PRO A 145 28.19 15.77 18.25
CA PRO A 145 27.73 15.76 16.87
C PRO A 145 26.50 16.68 16.71
N LYS A 146 26.45 17.39 15.58
CA LYS A 146 25.33 18.27 15.23
C LYS A 146 24.36 17.54 14.31
N LEU A 147 23.07 17.75 14.55
CA LEU A 147 22.02 17.24 13.66
C LEU A 147 22.11 17.98 12.32
N LEU A 148 22.50 17.27 11.25
CA LEU A 148 22.53 17.83 9.90
C LEU A 148 21.18 17.72 9.20
N TRP A 149 20.46 16.62 9.43
CA TRP A 149 19.18 16.35 8.80
C TRP A 149 18.36 15.33 9.60
N ARG A 150 17.03 15.40 9.48
CA ARG A 150 16.08 14.45 10.08
C ARG A 150 14.88 14.28 9.15
N HIS A 151 14.45 13.04 8.94
CA HIS A 151 13.19 12.72 8.28
C HIS A 151 12.13 12.30 9.32
N PRO A 152 10.90 12.82 9.27
CA PRO A 152 9.81 12.29 10.06
C PRO A 152 9.41 10.90 9.52
N VAL A 153 9.39 9.90 10.39
CA VAL A 153 8.83 8.58 10.10
C VAL A 153 7.54 8.44 10.88
N GLY A 154 6.44 8.16 10.18
CA GLY A 154 5.08 8.04 10.70
C GLY A 154 4.21 7.29 9.71
#